data_AF-A0A7G2JY87-F1
#
_entry.id   AF-A0A7G2JY87-F1
#
_cell.length_a   1.000
_cell.length_b   1.000
_cell.length_c   1.000
_cell.angle_alpha   90.00
_cell.angle_beta   90.00
_cell.angle_gamma   90.00
#
_symmetry.space_group_name_H-M   'P 1'
#
loop_
_entity.id
_entity.type
_entity.pdbx_description
1 polymer ?
#
loop_
_entity_poly.entity_id
_entity_poly.type
_entity_poly.pdbx_seq_one_letter_code
_entity_poly.pdbx_strand_id
1 'polypeptide(L)' 'MGNSANASANQTIAIGRSANASKENAIALGYNAQATGERASAVGPDAKAIA' A
#
# COMPACT_ATOMS: atom_id res chain seq x y z
N MET A 1 10.97 9.67 -4.02
CA MET A 1 11.10 8.36 -3.32
C MET A 1 10.61 8.55 -1.90
N GLY A 2 9.47 7.96 -1.54
CA GLY A 2 8.92 8.08 -0.19
C GLY A 2 9.81 7.33 0.80
N ASN A 3 10.29 8.03 1.83
CA ASN A 3 10.95 7.39 2.97
C ASN A 3 10.01 6.27 3.48
N SER A 4 10.43 5.00 3.39
CA SER A 4 9.68 3.82 3.87
C SER A 4 8.41 3.40 3.11
N ALA A 5 8.26 3.71 1.82
CA ALA A 5 7.24 3.03 1.00
C ALA A 5 7.59 1.53 0.82
N ASN A 6 6.66 0.64 1.13
CA ASN A 6 6.83 -0.80 1.06
C ASN A 6 5.86 -1.43 0.05
N ALA A 7 6.37 -1.83 -1.10
CA ALA A 7 5.69 -2.61 -2.13
C ALA A 7 6.29 -4.03 -2.15
N SER A 8 5.90 -4.89 -1.20
CA SER A 8 6.63 -6.13 -0.91
C SER A 8 6.12 -7.37 -1.66
N ALA A 9 4.97 -7.28 -2.35
CA ALA A 9 4.39 -8.41 -3.07
C ALA A 9 4.35 -8.18 -4.59
N ASN A 10 4.03 -9.23 -5.36
CA ASN A 10 3.93 -9.16 -6.80
C ASN A 10 2.86 -8.17 -7.27
N GLN A 11 3.20 -7.40 -8.31
CA GLN A 11 2.29 -6.45 -8.96
C GLN A 11 1.70 -5.40 -7.98
N THR A 12 2.49 -4.97 -7.00
CA THR A 12 2.06 -3.96 -6.02
C THR A 12 2.49 -2.55 -6.39
N ILE A 13 1.76 -1.57 -5.87
CA ILE A 13 2.10 -0.15 -5.95
C ILE A 13 2.06 0.43 -4.53
N ALA A 14 3.17 0.97 -4.06
CA ALA A 14 3.24 1.71 -2.79
C ALA A 14 3.82 3.10 -3.01
N ILE A 15 3.00 4.14 -2.87
CA ILE A 15 3.38 5.53 -3.12
C ILE A 15 2.99 6.38 -1.90
N GLY A 16 3.98 6.97 -1.24
CA GLY A 16 3.82 7.79 -0.04
C GLY A 16 4.76 7.35 1.08
N ARG A 17 5.06 8.25 2.03
CA ARG A 17 5.87 7.90 3.20
C ARG A 17 5.11 6.86 4.05
N SER A 18 5.76 5.76 4.37
CA SER A 18 5.15 4.62 5.10
C SER A 18 3.95 3.93 4.41
N ALA A 19 3.74 4.14 3.11
CA ALA A 19 2.73 3.37 2.37
C ALA A 19 3.11 1.88 2.35
N ASN A 20 2.19 0.96 2.60
CA ASN A 20 2.43 -0.47 2.70
C ASN A 20 1.43 -1.26 1.84
N ALA A 21 1.89 -1.72 0.68
CA ALA A 21 1.18 -2.68 -0.17
C ALA A 21 1.87 -4.06 -0.03
N SER A 22 1.30 -4.93 0.81
CA SER A 22 1.97 -6.16 1.25
C SER A 22 1.43 -7.47 0.67
N LYS A 23 0.39 -7.39 -0.19
CA LYS A 23 -0.25 -8.55 -0.83
C LYS A 23 -0.32 -8.41 -2.34
N GLU A 24 -0.50 -9.52 -3.03
CA GLU A 24 -0.51 -9.58 -4.49
C GLU A 24 -1.55 -8.61 -5.08
N ASN A 25 -1.16 -7.86 -6.12
CA ASN A 25 -2.01 -6.87 -6.79
C ASN A 25 -2.54 -5.74 -5.88
N ALA A 26 -1.91 -5.50 -4.73
CA ALA A 26 -2.33 -4.44 -3.80
C ALA A 26 -1.81 -3.05 -4.19
N ILE A 27 -2.62 -2.01 -3.94
CA ILE A 27 -2.29 -0.60 -4.21
C ILE A 27 -2.43 0.20 -2.92
N ALA A 28 -1.32 0.77 -2.43
CA ALA A 28 -1.27 1.70 -1.31
C ALA A 28 -0.79 3.08 -1.79
N LEU A 29 -1.66 4.08 -1.78
CA LEU A 29 -1.38 5.43 -2.23
C LEU A 29 -1.74 6.45 -1.13
N GLY A 30 -0.73 6.99 -0.43
CA GLY A 30 -0.90 7.98 0.63
C GLY A 30 0.14 7.85 1.74
N TYR A 31 0.24 8.87 2.61
CA TYR A 31 1.01 8.75 3.85
C TYR A 31 0.39 7.65 4.72
N ASN A 32 1.17 6.63 5.10
CA ASN A 32 0.72 5.53 5.95
C ASN A 32 -0.49 4.72 5.41
N ALA A 33 -0.71 4.73 4.09
CA ALA A 33 -1.75 3.88 3.47
C ALA A 33 -1.38 2.38 3.60
N GLN A 34 -2.33 1.52 3.97
CA GLN A 34 -2.10 0.09 4.22
C GLN A 34 -3.03 -0.77 3.36
N ALA A 35 -2.50 -1.34 2.28
CA ALA A 35 -3.16 -2.34 1.44
C ALA A 35 -2.58 -3.73 1.74
N THR A 36 -3.16 -4.41 2.72
CA THR A 36 -2.67 -5.70 3.25
C THR A 36 -3.60 -6.88 2.96
N GLY A 37 -4.63 -6.68 2.14
CA GLY A 37 -5.43 -7.72 1.50
C GLY A 37 -5.01 -7.97 0.04
N GLU A 38 -5.24 -9.18 -0.48
CA GLU A 38 -5.01 -9.47 -1.90
C GLU A 38 -5.93 -8.63 -2.79
N ARG A 39 -5.39 -8.04 -3.87
CA ARG A 39 -6.11 -7.12 -4.78
C ARG A 39 -6.71 -5.89 -4.07
N ALA A 40 -6.26 -5.57 -2.86
CA ALA A 40 -6.80 -4.47 -2.07
C ALA A 40 -6.30 -3.10 -2.57
N SER A 41 -7.14 -2.07 -2.48
CA SER A 41 -6.78 -0.69 -2.83
C SER A 41 -7.02 0.24 -1.64
N ALA A 42 -5.94 0.75 -1.05
CA ALA A 42 -5.96 1.75 0.01
C ALA A 42 -5.47 3.09 -0.55
N VAL A 43 -6.38 4.03 -0.75
CA VAL A 43 -6.10 5.35 -1.34
C VAL A 43 -6.47 6.45 -0.35
N GLY A 44 -5.49 7.28 -0.01
CA GLY A 44 -5.61 8.36 0.97
C GLY A 44 -4.63 8.20 2.15
N PRO A 45 -4.34 9.28 2.89
CA PRO A 45 -3.58 9.18 4.14
C PRO A 45 -4.27 8.25 5.13
N ASP A 46 -3.52 7.36 5.76
CA ASP A 46 -3.97 6.39 6.77
C ASP A 46 -5.09 5.41 6.31
N ALA A 47 -5.39 5.35 5.00
CA ALA A 47 -6.37 4.44 4.44
C ALA A 47 -5.97 2.98 4.68
N LYS A 48 -6.94 2.11 4.97
CA LYS A 48 -6.73 0.68 5.21
C LYS A 48 -7.63 -0.15 4.32
N ALA A 49 -7.03 -1.07 3.57
CA ALA A 49 -7.72 -2.08 2.79
C ALA A 49 -7.13 -3.44 3.17
N ILE A 50 -7.91 -4.18 3.96
CA ILE A 50 -7.60 -5.51 4.49
C ILE A 50 -8.41 -6.57 3.72
N ALA A 51 -8.14 -7.86 3.96
CA ALA A 51 -8.92 -8.96 3.40
C ALA A 51 -10.39 -8.94 3.84
#